data_AF-A0A3E2BP58-F1
#
_entry.id   AF-A0A3E2BP58-F1
#
_cell.length_a   1.000
_cell.length_b   1.000
_cell.length_c   1.000
_cell.angle_alpha   90.00
_cell.angle_beta   90.00
_cell.angle_gamma   90.00
#
_symmetry.space_group_name_H-M   'P 1'
#
loop_
_entity.id
_entity.type
_entity.pdbx_description
1 polymer ?
#
loop_
_entity_poly.entity_id
_entity_poly.type
_entity_poly.pdbx_seq_one_letter_code
_entity_poly.pdbx_strand_id
1 'polypeptide(L)'
;MRKADPLLVAIDAPLSLPPGRRDIEDRRGGHFRSCDLELRKRGIRFFPITLGPMRALTRRGLKLKSEFLRSGYEVIEIYPGGAQDIWGLPRAGQGREKLASGLERLSRKEFGLRLSRKAKPWPGMSADELDAVSAALVGLLYCQGRAELYGRGKKIIVMPAGRGQGSGRSVNKPGRSKS
;
A
#
# COMPACT_ATOMS: atom_id res chain seq x y z
N MET A 1 13.22 -13.81 -19.23
CA MET A 1 12.62 -12.81 -18.32
C MET A 1 13.72 -12.26 -17.41
N ARG A 2 13.94 -10.94 -17.35
CA ARG A 2 14.76 -10.38 -16.27
C ARG A 2 13.99 -10.61 -14.97
N LYS A 3 14.55 -11.44 -14.07
CA LYS A 3 14.00 -11.65 -12.74
C LYS A 3 14.26 -10.35 -11.96
N ALA A 4 13.22 -9.62 -11.62
CA ALA A 4 13.35 -8.49 -10.72
C ALA A 4 13.73 -9.05 -9.34
N ASP A 5 14.73 -8.45 -8.68
CA ASP A 5 15.15 -8.77 -7.31
C ASP A 5 14.80 -7.57 -6.40
N PRO A 6 13.54 -7.45 -5.96
CA PRO A 6 13.09 -6.27 -5.25
C PRO A 6 13.61 -6.26 -3.81
N LEU A 7 14.04 -5.08 -3.34
CA LEU A 7 14.33 -4.86 -1.92
C LEU A 7 13.09 -5.06 -1.02
N LEU A 8 11.90 -4.78 -1.57
CA LEU A 8 10.63 -4.74 -0.84
C LEU A 8 9.48 -5.13 -1.77
N VAL A 9 8.53 -5.91 -1.27
CA VAL A 9 7.27 -6.22 -1.94
C VAL A 9 6.12 -5.49 -1.24
N ALA A 10 5.52 -4.52 -1.93
CA ALA A 10 4.34 -3.80 -1.46
C ALA A 10 3.08 -4.41 -2.08
N ILE A 11 2.13 -4.82 -1.24
CA ILE A 11 0.91 -5.52 -1.68
C ILE A 11 -0.33 -4.67 -1.35
N ASP A 12 -1.13 -4.38 -2.37
CA ASP A 12 -2.48 -3.82 -2.21
C ASP A 12 -3.50 -4.92 -1.87
N ALA A 13 -3.41 -5.43 -0.64
CA ALA A 13 -4.37 -6.35 -0.08
C ALA A 13 -4.23 -6.41 1.44
N PRO A 14 -5.30 -6.69 2.20
CA PRO A 14 -5.19 -6.98 3.63
C PRO A 14 -4.22 -8.15 3.89
N LEU A 15 -3.19 -7.91 4.70
CA LEU A 15 -2.11 -8.85 5.03
C LEU A 15 -2.14 -9.34 6.48
N SER A 16 -3.27 -9.11 7.15
CA SER A 16 -3.54 -9.54 8.52
C SER A 16 -5.04 -9.68 8.74
N LEU A 17 -5.43 -10.49 9.72
CA LEU A 17 -6.83 -10.68 10.09
C LEU A 17 -7.27 -9.67 11.17
N PRO A 18 -8.58 -9.34 11.23
CA PRO A 18 -9.17 -8.74 12.43
C PRO A 18 -8.86 -9.53 13.71
N PRO A 19 -8.82 -8.86 14.87
CA PRO A 19 -8.61 -9.55 16.14
C PRO A 19 -9.71 -10.59 16.40
N GLY A 20 -9.31 -11.75 16.96
CA GLY A 20 -10.24 -12.82 17.33
C GLY A 20 -10.73 -13.70 16.17
N ARG A 21 -10.24 -13.49 14.95
CA ARG A 21 -10.53 -14.35 13.79
C ARG A 21 -9.44 -15.39 13.58
N ARG A 22 -9.85 -16.64 13.32
CA ARG A 22 -8.94 -17.73 12.92
C ARG A 22 -8.53 -17.62 11.45
N ASP A 23 -9.50 -17.27 10.62
CA ASP A 23 -9.34 -16.98 9.19
C ASP A 23 -10.32 -15.87 8.78
N ILE A 24 -10.30 -15.44 7.52
CA ILE A 24 -11.18 -14.37 7.06
C ILE A 24 -12.65 -14.81 6.96
N GLU A 25 -12.90 -16.12 6.85
CA GLU A 25 -14.25 -16.68 6.79
C GLU A 25 -14.92 -16.74 8.17
N ASP A 26 -14.14 -16.97 9.23
CA ASP A 26 -14.59 -16.96 10.62
C ASP A 26 -15.34 -15.65 10.91
N ARG A 27 -16.63 -15.76 11.19
CA ARG A 27 -17.49 -14.60 11.46
C ARG A 27 -17.40 -14.15 12.91
N ARG A 28 -16.72 -14.92 13.77
CA ARG A 28 -16.44 -14.55 15.17
C ARG A 28 -15.27 -13.54 15.22
N GLY A 29 -15.22 -12.72 16.26
CA GLY A 29 -14.20 -11.69 16.41
C GLY A 29 -14.51 -10.38 15.71
N GLY A 30 -13.52 -9.48 15.66
CA GLY A 30 -13.70 -8.11 15.20
C GLY A 30 -13.95 -7.96 13.69
N HIS A 31 -14.46 -6.79 13.31
CA HIS A 31 -14.63 -6.40 11.90
C HIS A 31 -13.45 -5.61 11.34
N PHE A 32 -12.74 -4.88 12.21
CA PHE A 32 -11.69 -3.96 11.83
C PHE A 32 -10.38 -4.34 12.51
N ARG A 33 -9.29 -4.14 11.78
CA ARG A 33 -7.91 -4.18 12.28
C ARG A 33 -7.54 -2.82 12.85
N SER A 34 -6.42 -2.74 13.56
CA SER A 34 -5.92 -1.44 14.06
C SER A 34 -5.60 -0.46 12.93
N CYS A 35 -5.07 -0.93 11.79
CA CYS A 35 -4.85 -0.09 10.61
C CYS A 35 -6.17 0.44 10.02
N ASP A 36 -7.20 -0.41 9.95
CA ASP A 36 -8.52 -0.01 9.44
C ASP A 36 -9.14 1.09 10.31
N LEU A 37 -9.04 0.98 11.64
CA LEU A 37 -9.53 2.02 12.56
C LEU A 37 -8.76 3.34 12.40
N GLU A 38 -7.45 3.28 12.19
CA GLU A 38 -6.62 4.47 11.95
C GLU A 38 -6.97 5.16 10.61
N LEU A 39 -7.22 4.38 9.55
CA LEU A 39 -7.73 4.90 8.28
C LEU A 39 -9.07 5.63 8.47
N ARG A 40 -10.02 5.04 9.22
CA ARG A 40 -11.31 5.69 9.54
C ARG A 40 -11.13 6.99 10.29
N LYS A 41 -10.27 7.00 11.32
CA LYS A 41 -9.97 8.19 12.13
C LYS A 41 -9.45 9.35 11.28
N ARG A 42 -8.70 9.04 10.22
CA ARG A 42 -8.13 10.02 9.28
C ARG A 42 -9.07 10.36 8.11
N GLY A 43 -10.32 9.89 8.14
CA GLY A 43 -11.31 10.18 7.08
C GLY A 43 -11.04 9.45 5.75
N ILE A 44 -10.12 8.49 5.71
CA ILE A 44 -9.79 7.75 4.50
C ILE A 44 -10.82 6.62 4.32
N ARG A 45 -11.59 6.69 3.23
CA ARG A 45 -12.63 5.69 2.92
C ARG A 45 -12.01 4.41 2.37
N PHE A 46 -12.39 3.27 2.93
CA PHE A 46 -12.02 1.93 2.45
C PHE A 46 -13.19 0.95 2.57
N PHE A 47 -13.07 -0.21 1.91
CA PHE A 47 -14.03 -1.29 2.02
C PHE A 47 -13.70 -2.20 3.23
N PRO A 48 -14.66 -2.46 4.15
CA PRO A 48 -14.44 -3.39 5.24
C PRO A 48 -13.96 -4.74 4.75
N ILE A 49 -12.90 -5.27 5.35
CA ILE A 49 -12.27 -6.50 4.88
C ILE A 49 -13.17 -7.74 5.03
N THR A 50 -14.23 -7.62 5.83
CA THR A 50 -15.24 -8.66 6.02
C THR A 50 -16.31 -8.70 4.93
N LEU A 51 -16.34 -7.74 3.99
CA LEU A 51 -17.20 -7.77 2.80
C LEU A 51 -16.80 -8.91 1.86
N GLY A 52 -17.77 -9.55 1.19
CA GLY A 52 -17.57 -10.74 0.36
C GLY A 52 -16.36 -10.67 -0.60
N PRO A 53 -16.28 -9.65 -1.49
CA PRO A 53 -15.13 -9.49 -2.38
C PRO A 53 -13.79 -9.31 -1.64
N MET A 54 -13.81 -8.60 -0.49
CA MET A 54 -12.62 -8.37 0.31
C MET A 54 -12.13 -9.62 1.04
N ARG A 55 -13.01 -10.59 1.35
CA ARG A 55 -12.60 -11.87 1.93
C ARG A 55 -11.70 -12.64 0.97
N ALA A 56 -12.12 -12.74 -0.29
CA ALA A 56 -11.33 -13.38 -1.34
C ALA A 56 -9.98 -12.67 -1.55
N LEU A 57 -9.99 -11.33 -1.57
CA LEU A 57 -8.76 -10.54 -1.68
C LEU A 57 -7.82 -10.76 -0.48
N THR A 58 -8.35 -10.74 0.74
CA THR A 58 -7.59 -10.97 1.99
C THR A 58 -6.94 -12.35 1.99
N ARG A 59 -7.67 -13.39 1.61
CA ARG A 59 -7.13 -14.76 1.50
C ARG A 59 -5.95 -14.82 0.52
N ARG A 60 -6.07 -14.18 -0.64
CA ARG A 60 -4.97 -14.09 -1.62
C ARG A 60 -3.78 -13.29 -1.07
N GLY A 61 -4.03 -12.16 -0.40
CA GLY A 61 -2.99 -11.33 0.21
C GLY A 61 -2.19 -12.09 1.26
N LEU A 62 -2.85 -12.80 2.17
CA LEU A 62 -2.21 -13.63 3.19
C LEU A 62 -1.35 -14.75 2.59
N LYS A 63 -1.85 -15.40 1.52
CA LYS A 63 -1.10 -16.42 0.78
C LYS A 63 0.17 -15.83 0.14
N LEU A 64 0.03 -14.74 -0.63
CA LEU A 64 1.14 -14.05 -1.29
C LEU A 64 2.20 -13.57 -0.29
N LYS A 65 1.76 -12.94 0.81
CA LYS A 65 2.67 -12.55 1.90
C LYS A 65 3.50 -13.72 2.40
N SER A 66 2.86 -14.86 2.63
CA SER A 66 3.56 -16.05 3.12
C SER A 66 4.58 -16.58 2.10
N GLU A 67 4.25 -16.56 0.82
CA GLU A 67 5.16 -16.97 -0.28
C GLU A 67 6.36 -16.04 -0.41
N PHE A 68 6.15 -14.73 -0.41
CA PHE A 68 7.24 -13.76 -0.51
C PHE A 68 8.14 -13.76 0.74
N LEU A 69 7.57 -13.87 1.94
CA LEU A 69 8.35 -13.98 3.18
C LEU A 69 9.22 -15.25 3.19
N ARG A 70 8.68 -16.41 2.76
CA ARG A 70 9.46 -17.65 2.60
C ARG A 70 10.57 -17.54 1.56
N SER A 71 10.40 -16.62 0.60
CA SER A 71 11.40 -16.36 -0.45
C SER A 71 12.43 -15.30 -0.01
N GLY A 72 12.40 -14.84 1.24
CA GLY A 72 13.38 -13.91 1.82
C GLY A 72 13.08 -12.43 1.61
N TYR A 73 11.93 -12.07 1.02
CA TYR A 73 11.57 -10.67 0.78
C TYR A 73 10.91 -10.02 2.00
N GLU A 74 11.18 -8.72 2.19
CA GLU A 74 10.38 -7.88 3.07
C GLU A 74 9.01 -7.59 2.40
N VAL A 75 7.92 -7.74 3.15
CA VAL A 75 6.55 -7.57 2.62
C VAL A 75 5.78 -6.57 3.46
N ILE A 76 5.17 -5.57 2.81
CA ILE A 76 4.30 -4.58 3.44
C ILE A 76 2.90 -4.54 2.83
N GLU A 77 1.92 -4.19 3.65
CA GLU A 77 0.58 -3.83 3.21
C GLU A 77 0.56 -2.35 2.84
N ILE A 78 0.01 -2.02 1.68
CA ILE A 78 -0.23 -0.64 1.23
C ILE A 78 -1.68 -0.48 0.80
N TYR A 79 -2.15 0.77 0.68
CA TYR A 79 -3.46 1.08 0.11
C TYR A 79 -3.35 2.24 -0.90
N PRO A 80 -3.31 1.96 -2.21
CA PRO A 80 -3.11 2.94 -3.27
C PRO A 80 -4.14 4.07 -3.24
N GLY A 81 -5.42 3.71 -3.10
CA GLY A 81 -6.51 4.69 -3.05
C GLY A 81 -6.37 5.68 -1.90
N GLY A 82 -5.94 5.22 -0.71
CA GLY A 82 -5.70 6.11 0.42
C GLY A 82 -4.42 6.94 0.26
N ALA A 83 -3.39 6.40 -0.39
CA ALA A 83 -2.19 7.16 -0.71
C ALA A 83 -2.49 8.28 -1.73
N GLN A 84 -3.30 7.98 -2.74
CA GLN A 84 -3.80 8.94 -3.73
C GLN A 84 -4.59 10.05 -3.04
N ASP A 85 -5.48 9.73 -2.10
CA ASP A 85 -6.21 10.74 -1.31
C ASP A 85 -5.25 11.67 -0.55
N ILE A 86 -4.23 11.11 0.12
CA ILE A 86 -3.23 11.89 0.88
C ILE A 86 -2.42 12.82 -0.04
N TRP A 87 -2.09 12.36 -1.24
CA TRP A 87 -1.40 13.17 -2.24
C TRP A 87 -2.30 14.17 -2.99
N GLY A 88 -3.60 14.20 -2.70
CA GLY A 88 -4.56 15.04 -3.42
C GLY A 88 -4.73 14.63 -4.89
N LEU A 89 -4.54 13.35 -5.20
CA LEU A 89 -4.73 12.78 -6.52
C LEU A 89 -6.12 12.12 -6.62
N PRO A 90 -6.78 12.17 -7.78
CA PRO A 90 -8.02 11.42 -7.97
C PRO A 90 -7.72 9.93 -7.95
N ARG A 91 -8.63 9.14 -7.39
CA ARG A 91 -8.51 7.68 -7.43
C ARG A 91 -8.67 7.15 -8.86
N ALA A 92 -8.15 5.96 -9.16
CA ALA A 92 -8.16 5.41 -10.52
C ALA A 92 -9.58 5.34 -11.13
N GLY A 93 -10.60 5.00 -10.34
CA GLY A 93 -12.01 4.97 -10.75
C GLY A 93 -12.65 6.34 -11.01
N GLN A 94 -12.00 7.45 -10.61
CA GLN A 94 -12.48 8.82 -10.80
C GLN A 94 -11.83 9.54 -12.00
N GLY A 95 -10.85 8.90 -12.66
CA GLY A 95 -10.20 9.44 -13.84
C GLY A 95 -8.75 8.97 -13.99
N ARG A 96 -8.54 7.90 -14.76
CA ARG A 96 -7.22 7.29 -14.99
C ARG A 96 -6.19 8.27 -15.55
N GLU A 97 -6.59 9.14 -16.47
CA GLU A 97 -5.70 10.12 -17.11
C GLU A 97 -5.21 11.19 -16.13
N LYS A 98 -6.10 11.63 -15.24
CA LYS A 98 -5.76 12.61 -14.19
C LYS A 98 -4.84 11.98 -13.15
N LEU A 99 -5.11 10.73 -12.75
CA LEU A 99 -4.24 9.98 -11.84
C LEU A 99 -2.85 9.77 -12.47
N ALA A 100 -2.80 9.34 -13.73
CA ALA A 100 -1.57 9.19 -14.50
C ALA A 100 -0.69 10.44 -14.52
N SER A 101 -1.27 11.57 -14.93
CA SER A 101 -0.57 12.87 -14.97
C SER A 101 -0.14 13.31 -13.57
N GLY A 102 -1.00 13.09 -12.57
CA GLY A 102 -0.70 13.34 -11.15
C GLY A 102 0.50 12.55 -10.63
N LEU A 103 0.54 11.24 -10.89
CA LEU A 103 1.64 10.37 -10.49
C LEU A 103 2.95 10.70 -11.21
N GLU A 104 2.91 11.09 -12.49
CA GLU A 104 4.10 11.57 -13.20
C GLU A 104 4.66 12.82 -12.52
N ARG A 105 3.80 13.80 -12.23
CA ARG A 105 4.21 15.05 -11.57
C ARG A 105 4.74 14.77 -10.16
N LEU A 106 4.06 13.91 -9.39
CA LEU A 106 4.48 13.50 -8.06
C LEU A 106 5.85 12.81 -8.10
N SER A 107 6.00 11.82 -8.99
CA SER A 107 7.25 11.06 -9.16
C SER A 107 8.44 11.98 -9.45
N ARG A 108 8.25 12.97 -10.32
CA ARG A 108 9.32 13.94 -10.63
C ARG A 108 9.63 14.87 -9.46
N LYS A 109 8.59 15.44 -8.82
CA LYS A 109 8.77 16.46 -7.78
C LYS A 109 9.25 15.91 -6.45
N GLU A 110 8.67 14.80 -5.99
CA GLU A 110 8.91 14.26 -4.64
C GLU A 110 9.99 13.17 -4.60
N PHE A 111 10.24 12.52 -5.75
CA PHE A 111 11.16 11.38 -5.85
C PHE A 111 12.28 11.57 -6.88
N GLY A 112 12.24 12.63 -7.71
CA GLY A 112 13.21 12.82 -8.79
C GLY A 112 13.14 11.75 -9.89
N LEU A 113 12.03 11.01 -9.98
CA LEU A 113 11.87 9.89 -10.90
C LEU A 113 11.11 10.28 -12.16
N ARG A 114 11.61 9.82 -13.31
CA ARG A 114 10.86 9.79 -14.57
C ARG A 114 10.29 8.41 -14.77
N LEU A 115 8.96 8.30 -14.82
CA LEU A 115 8.29 7.03 -15.05
C LEU A 115 8.58 6.58 -16.50
N SER A 116 9.13 5.37 -16.66
CA SER A 116 9.39 4.79 -17.98
C SER A 116 8.06 4.43 -18.65
N ARG A 117 7.89 4.90 -19.89
CA ARG A 117 6.67 4.70 -20.70
C ARG A 117 6.87 3.73 -21.86
N LYS A 118 8.04 3.07 -21.91
CA LYS A 118 8.46 2.26 -23.07
C LYS A 118 7.54 1.07 -23.34
N ALA A 119 7.01 0.45 -22.28
CA ALA A 119 6.11 -0.70 -22.43
C ALA A 119 4.66 -0.28 -22.71
N LYS A 120 4.20 0.82 -22.10
CA LYS A 120 2.84 1.32 -22.24
C LYS A 120 2.79 2.83 -21.95
N PRO A 121 2.55 3.69 -22.96
CA PRO A 121 2.44 5.12 -22.75
C PRO A 121 1.09 5.51 -22.16
N TRP A 122 1.04 6.68 -21.52
CA TRP A 122 -0.22 7.31 -21.12
C TRP A 122 -1.05 7.69 -22.36
N PRO A 123 -2.40 7.58 -22.32
CA PRO A 123 -3.25 7.13 -21.21
C PRO A 123 -3.49 5.60 -21.17
N GLY A 124 -2.72 4.79 -21.89
CA GLY A 124 -2.97 3.36 -22.09
C GLY A 124 -2.91 2.48 -20.83
N MET A 125 -2.48 3.00 -19.68
CA MET A 125 -2.39 2.23 -18.44
C MET A 125 -3.77 1.94 -17.82
N SER A 126 -3.91 0.73 -17.27
CA SER A 126 -5.10 0.31 -16.53
C SER A 126 -5.13 0.93 -15.13
N ALA A 127 -6.28 0.83 -14.45
CA ALA A 127 -6.40 1.23 -13.05
C ALA A 127 -5.43 0.44 -12.15
N ASP A 128 -5.31 -0.87 -12.36
CA ASP A 128 -4.41 -1.72 -11.57
C ASP A 128 -2.94 -1.36 -11.78
N GLU A 129 -2.54 -1.03 -13.02
CA GLU A 129 -1.17 -0.58 -13.32
C GLU A 129 -0.87 0.77 -12.63
N LEU A 130 -1.84 1.67 -12.55
CA LEU A 130 -1.75 2.95 -11.84
C LEU A 130 -1.66 2.77 -10.32
N ASP A 131 -2.43 1.85 -9.77
CA ASP A 131 -2.40 1.49 -8.37
C ASP A 131 -1.07 0.82 -8.01
N ALA A 132 -0.50 0.01 -8.90
CA ALA A 132 0.85 -0.56 -8.75
C ALA A 132 1.95 0.51 -8.71
N VAL A 133 1.85 1.57 -9.53
CA VAL A 133 2.77 2.72 -9.45
C VAL A 133 2.63 3.42 -8.10
N SER A 134 1.40 3.67 -7.66
CA SER A 134 1.12 4.28 -6.35
C SER A 134 1.71 3.43 -5.20
N ALA A 135 1.50 2.11 -5.24
CA ALA A 135 2.05 1.14 -4.30
C ALA A 135 3.58 1.18 -4.25
N ALA A 136 4.24 1.22 -5.41
CA ALA A 136 5.69 1.29 -5.51
C ALA A 136 6.25 2.59 -4.91
N LEU A 137 5.60 3.73 -5.14
CA LEU A 137 5.99 5.01 -4.56
C LEU A 137 5.84 5.03 -3.02
N VAL A 138 4.76 4.44 -2.49
CA VAL A 138 4.62 4.24 -1.02
C VAL A 138 5.72 3.34 -0.48
N GLY A 139 6.01 2.23 -1.18
CA GLY A 139 7.11 1.33 -0.82
C GLY A 139 8.47 2.04 -0.81
N LEU A 140 8.71 2.94 -1.77
CA LEU A 140 9.92 3.76 -1.81
C LEU A 140 10.02 4.70 -0.60
N LEU A 141 8.92 5.37 -0.21
CA LEU A 141 8.88 6.18 1.01
C LEU A 141 9.23 5.34 2.26
N TYR A 142 8.71 4.11 2.33
CA TYR A 142 9.01 3.19 3.42
C TYR A 142 10.48 2.79 3.48
N CYS A 143 11.08 2.48 2.32
CA CYS A 143 12.51 2.22 2.23
C CYS A 143 13.36 3.43 2.65
N GLN A 144 12.87 4.65 2.42
CA GLN A 144 13.52 5.90 2.80
C GLN A 144 13.24 6.34 4.26
N GLY A 145 12.44 5.59 5.03
CA GLY A 145 12.03 6.01 6.38
C GLY A 145 11.07 7.21 6.41
N ARG A 146 10.47 7.56 5.27
CA ARG A 146 9.59 8.74 5.08
C ARG A 146 8.10 8.39 5.07
N ALA A 147 7.75 7.12 5.23
CA ALA A 147 6.36 6.66 5.31
C ALA A 147 5.83 6.72 6.76
N GLU A 148 4.50 6.74 6.90
CA GLU A 148 3.82 6.54 8.17
C GLU A 148 3.27 5.12 8.27
N LEU A 149 3.29 4.57 9.49
CA LEU A 149 2.69 3.29 9.82
C LEU A 149 1.35 3.51 10.53
N TYR A 150 0.27 3.04 9.93
CA TYR A 150 -1.07 3.10 10.52
C TYR A 150 -1.42 1.76 11.15
N GLY A 151 -1.82 1.77 12.41
CA GLY A 151 -2.14 0.56 13.18
C GLY A 151 -1.03 0.15 14.15
N ARG A 152 -1.12 -1.08 14.68
CA ARG A 152 -0.25 -1.59 15.75
C ARG A 152 0.09 -3.07 15.55
N GLY A 153 1.25 -3.49 16.05
CA GLY A 153 1.70 -4.89 15.99
C GLY A 153 1.77 -5.40 14.55
N LYS A 154 1.19 -6.58 14.27
CA LYS A 154 1.16 -7.17 12.92
C LYS A 154 0.08 -6.59 12.00
N LYS A 155 -0.74 -5.64 12.49
CA LYS A 155 -1.93 -5.09 11.80
C LYS A 155 -1.64 -3.65 11.36
N ILE A 156 -0.64 -3.50 10.50
CA ILE A 156 -0.11 -2.23 10.02
C ILE A 156 -0.36 -2.10 8.52
N ILE A 157 -0.70 -0.89 8.09
CA ILE A 157 -0.65 -0.47 6.69
C ILE A 157 0.31 0.70 6.55
N VAL A 158 1.12 0.67 5.49
CA VAL A 158 2.11 1.70 5.18
C VAL A 158 1.47 2.73 4.27
N MET A 159 1.58 4.01 4.65
CA MET A 159 0.96 5.13 3.96
C MET A 159 1.97 6.28 3.78
N PRO A 160 1.76 7.18 2.81
CA PRO A 160 2.50 8.44 2.78
C PRO A 160 2.27 9.27 4.04
N ALA A 161 3.26 10.07 4.43
CA ALA A 161 3.06 11.05 5.49
C ALA A 161 2.01 12.10 5.07
N GLY A 162 1.08 12.42 5.98
CA GLY A 162 0.07 13.44 5.74
C GLY A 162 0.67 14.85 5.76
N ARG A 163 0.17 15.77 4.92
CA ARG A 163 0.46 17.20 5.07
C ARG A 163 -0.29 17.71 6.31
N GLY A 164 0.33 17.59 7.48
CA GLY A 164 -0.16 18.14 8.75
C GLY A 164 -1.13 17.23 9.51
N GLN A 165 -0.60 16.20 10.17
CA GLN A 165 -1.10 15.66 11.46
C GLN A 165 -0.21 14.49 11.89
N GLY A 166 0.77 14.77 12.75
CA GLY A 166 1.76 13.81 13.26
C GLY A 166 1.19 12.82 14.27
N SER A 167 0.28 11.94 13.84
CA SER A 167 -0.25 10.85 14.68
C SER A 167 0.20 9.45 14.25
N GLY A 168 0.92 9.34 13.13
CA GLY A 168 1.48 8.07 12.65
C GLY A 168 2.86 7.82 13.24
N ARG A 169 3.19 6.55 13.46
CA ARG A 169 4.57 6.20 13.85
C ARG A 169 5.46 6.33 12.62
N SER A 170 6.50 7.16 12.72
CA SER A 170 7.54 7.24 11.70
C SER A 170 8.30 5.91 11.61
N VAL A 171 8.76 5.59 10.41
CA VAL A 171 9.56 4.39 10.16
C VAL A 171 11.00 4.67 10.56
N ASN A 172 11.42 4.20 11.75
CA ASN A 172 12.84 4.10 12.10
C ASN A 172 13.40 2.78 11.55
N LYS A 173 13.99 2.78 10.34
CA LYS A 173 14.80 1.65 9.89
C LYS A 173 16.22 1.80 10.45
N PRO A 174 16.76 0.82 11.21
CA PRO A 174 18.19 0.80 11.48
C PRO A 174 18.94 0.63 10.15
N GLY A 175 19.94 1.48 9.91
CA GLY A 175 20.77 1.40 8.72
C GLY A 175 21.35 -0.01 8.57
N ARG A 176 21.11 -0.64 7.42
CA ARG A 176 21.72 -1.93 7.12
C ARG A 176 23.23 -1.69 7.04
N SER A 177 23.97 -2.23 8.00
CA SER A 177 25.44 -2.28 7.92
C SER A 177 25.79 -2.96 6.60
N LYS A 178 26.62 -2.30 5.78
CA LYS A 178 27.15 -2.91 4.57
C LYS A 178 28.01 -4.09 5.03
N SER A 179 27.56 -5.31 4.76
CA SER A 179 28.40 -6.52 4.74
C SER A 179 29.16 -6.57 3.43
#